data_AF-A0A946DVA5-F1
#
_entry.id   AF-A0A946DVA5-F1
#
_cell.length_a   1.000
_cell.length_b   1.000
_cell.length_c   1.000
_cell.angle_alpha   90.00
_cell.angle_beta   90.00
_cell.angle_gamma   90.00
#
_symmetry.space_group_name_H-M   'P 1'
#
loop_
_entity.id
_entity.type
_entity.pdbx_description
1 polymer ?
#
loop_
_entity_poly.entity_id
_entity_poly.type
_entity_poly.pdbx_seq_one_letter_code
_entity_poly.pdbx_strand_id
1 'polypeptide(L)' 'MIRRQTCGVCEKDLPADAAAQEFFPFCSERCRNVDLFRWTEGRYAIVEPLDEENFPMGDDGQVLE' A
#
# COMPACT_ATOMS: atom_id res chain seq x y z
N MET A 1 4.68 -2.03 -21.05
CA MET A 1 4.54 -3.38 -20.45
C MET A 1 3.39 -3.34 -19.46
N ILE A 2 2.34 -4.13 -19.65
CA ILE A 2 1.21 -4.20 -18.69
C ILE A 2 1.62 -5.15 -17.57
N ARG A 3 1.74 -4.63 -16.33
CA ARG A 3 2.00 -5.47 -15.15
C ARG A 3 0.70 -6.13 -14.69
N ARG A 4 0.74 -7.44 -14.45
CA ARG A 4 -0.37 -8.17 -13.80
C ARG A 4 -0.55 -7.64 -12.38
N GLN A 5 -1.80 -7.44 -11.99
CA GLN A 5 -2.16 -7.02 -10.65
C GLN A 5 -2.12 -8.25 -9.72
N THR A 6 -1.58 -8.08 -8.52
CA THR A 6 -1.50 -9.14 -7.51
C THR A 6 -2.08 -8.64 -6.19
N CYS A 7 -2.56 -9.56 -5.36
CA CYS A 7 -3.05 -9.25 -4.02
C CYS A 7 -1.87 -8.83 -3.12
N GLY A 8 -1.93 -7.63 -2.53
CA GLY A 8 -0.86 -7.11 -1.65
C GLY A 8 -0.62 -7.89 -0.35
N VAL A 9 -1.44 -8.90 -0.05
CA VAL A 9 -1.36 -9.70 1.19
C VAL A 9 -0.80 -11.09 0.96
N CYS A 10 -1.15 -11.72 -0.16
CA CYS A 10 -0.80 -13.13 -0.45
C CYS A 10 -0.21 -13.35 -1.85
N GLU A 11 0.01 -12.27 -2.61
CA GLU A 11 0.67 -12.25 -3.92
C GLU A 11 -0.05 -13.03 -5.03
N LYS A 12 -1.27 -13.49 -4.78
CA LYS A 12 -2.09 -14.15 -5.80
C LYS A 12 -2.39 -13.21 -6.96
N ASP A 13 -2.21 -13.69 -8.18
CA ASP A 13 -2.66 -13.04 -9.41
C ASP A 13 -4.16 -12.70 -9.33
N LEU A 14 -4.48 -11.43 -9.56
CA LEU A 14 -5.86 -10.98 -9.68
C LEU A 14 -6.34 -11.15 -11.13
N PRO A 15 -7.62 -11.52 -11.35
CA PRO A 15 -8.17 -11.57 -12.69
C PRO A 15 -8.20 -10.19 -13.35
N ALA A 16 -8.31 -10.15 -14.68
CA ALA A 16 -8.24 -8.90 -15.44
C ALA A 16 -9.36 -7.91 -15.09
N ASP A 17 -10.51 -8.40 -14.63
CA ASP A 17 -11.67 -7.63 -14.20
C ASP A 17 -11.70 -7.34 -12.70
N ALA A 18 -10.61 -7.63 -11.98
CA ALA A 18 -10.57 -7.52 -10.52
C ALA A 18 -10.98 -6.13 -10.00
N ALA A 19 -10.70 -5.06 -10.74
CA ALA A 19 -11.08 -3.70 -10.36
C ALA A 19 -12.60 -3.51 -10.15
N ALA A 20 -13.45 -4.36 -10.74
CA ALA A 20 -14.91 -4.35 -10.56
C ALA A 20 -15.39 -5.26 -9.42
N GLN A 21 -14.49 -6.02 -8.79
CA GLN A 21 -14.83 -6.94 -7.70
C GLN A 21 -14.85 -6.22 -6.35
N GLU A 22 -15.74 -6.65 -5.46
CA GLU A 22 -15.97 -6.03 -4.14
C GLU A 22 -14.70 -5.93 -3.27
N PHE A 23 -13.81 -6.93 -3.37
CA PHE A 23 -12.64 -7.02 -2.50
C PHE A 23 -11.36 -6.45 -3.09
N PHE A 24 -11.41 -5.86 -4.29
CA PHE A 24 -10.25 -5.18 -4.88
C PHE A 24 -9.70 -4.11 -3.93
N PRO A 25 -8.37 -4.02 -3.68
CA PRO A 25 -7.25 -4.66 -4.40
C PRO A 25 -6.81 -6.04 -3.86
N PHE A 26 -7.65 -6.72 -3.09
CA PHE A 26 -7.36 -8.03 -2.49
C PHE A 26 -8.09 -9.17 -3.22
N CYS A 27 -7.59 -10.40 -3.08
CA CYS A 27 -8.22 -11.56 -3.72
C CYS A 27 -9.46 -12.08 -2.96
N SER A 28 -9.72 -11.61 -1.74
CA SER A 28 -10.85 -12.04 -0.91
C SER A 28 -10.99 -11.18 0.36
N GLU A 29 -12.15 -11.28 1.02
CA GLU A 29 -12.41 -10.69 2.34
C GLU A 29 -11.34 -11.06 3.37
N ARG A 30 -10.87 -12.33 3.39
CA ARG A 30 -9.83 -12.78 4.31
C ARG A 30 -8.56 -11.93 4.19
N CYS A 31 -8.15 -11.62 2.96
CA CYS A 31 -6.94 -10.82 2.74
C CYS A 31 -7.15 -9.37 3.15
N ARG A 32 -8.32 -8.77 2.86
CA ARG A 32 -8.68 -7.43 3.35
C ARG A 32 -8.58 -7.34 4.89
N ASN A 33 -9.11 -8.33 5.60
CA ASN A 33 -9.10 -8.33 7.07
C ASN A 33 -7.69 -8.55 7.63
N VAL A 34 -6.85 -9.37 6.99
CA VAL A 34 -5.44 -9.52 7.36
C VAL A 34 -4.68 -8.22 7.17
N ASP A 35 -4.90 -7.52 6.05
CA ASP A 35 -4.29 -6.21 5.82
C ASP A 35 -4.66 -5.22 6.93
N LEU A 36 -5.96 -5.12 7.23
CA LEU A 36 -6.47 -4.29 8.33
C LEU A 36 -5.80 -4.64 9.68
N PHE A 37 -5.61 -5.92 9.98
CA PHE A 37 -4.91 -6.32 11.20
C PHE A 37 -3.45 -5.86 11.21
N ARG A 38 -2.73 -5.98 10.07
CA ARG A 38 -1.36 -5.47 9.94
C ARG A 38 -1.28 -3.95 10.16
N TRP A 39 -2.28 -3.20 9.70
CA TRP A 39 -2.42 -1.77 10.01
C TRP A 39 -2.57 -1.53 11.51
N THR A 40 -3.47 -2.24 12.17
CA THR A 40 -3.71 -2.08 13.62
C THR A 40 -2.50 -2.46 14.47
N GLU A 41 -1.66 -3.37 13.98
CA GLU A 41 -0.41 -3.76 14.64
C GLU A 41 0.77 -2.83 14.32
N GLY A 42 0.57 -1.80 13.48
CA GLY A 42 1.65 -0.88 13.09
C GLY A 42 2.75 -1.55 12.26
N ARG A 43 2.43 -2.60 11.49
CA ARG A 43 3.44 -3.31 10.66
C ARG A 43 3.86 -2.55 9.41
N TYR A 44 3.13 -1.53 9.02
CA TYR A 44 3.47 -0.66 7.90
C TYR A 44 4.26 0.54 8.44
N ALA A 45 5.53 0.63 8.05
CA ALA A 45 6.42 1.71 8.44
C ALA A 45 7.23 2.17 7.23
N ILE A 46 7.36 3.48 7.08
CA ILE A 46 8.35 4.09 6.19
C ILE A 46 9.62 4.23 7.02
N VAL A 47 10.67 3.49 6.65
CA VAL A 47 11.91 3.35 7.43
C VAL A 47 13.04 4.24 6.93
N GLU A 48 12.73 5.21 6.06
CA GLU A 48 13.71 6.13 5.51
C GLU A 48 14.26 7.06 6.61
N PRO A 49 15.57 7.34 6.62
CA PRO A 49 16.16 8.28 7.57
C PRO A 49 15.56 9.68 7.40
N LEU A 50 15.26 10.35 8.52
CA LEU A 50 14.90 11.77 8.52
C LEU A 50 16.19 12.60 8.57
N ASP A 51 16.84 12.75 7.43
CA ASP A 51 17.95 13.68 7.22
C ASP A 51 17.53 14.84 6.30
N GLU A 52 18.33 15.90 6.26
CA GLU A 52 18.07 17.14 5.50
C GLU A 52 17.75 16.90 4.02
N GLU A 53 18.23 15.79 3.43
CA GLU A 53 17.97 15.42 2.04
C GLU A 53 16.61 14.73 1.83
N ASN A 54 16.09 14.08 2.88
CA ASN A 54 14.89 13.25 2.83
C ASN A 54 13.67 13.86 3.56
N PHE A 55 13.77 15.10 4.06
CA PHE A 55 12.58 15.76 4.63
C PHE A 55 11.52 15.99 3.55
N PRO A 56 10.25 15.71 3.86
CA PRO A 56 9.16 15.99 2.95
C PRO A 56 9.07 17.50 2.71
N MET A 57 9.21 17.89 1.44
CA MET A 57 8.92 19.25 1.00
C MET A 57 7.40 19.47 1.06
N GLY A 58 6.99 20.56 1.68
CA GLY A 58 5.62 21.06 1.63
C GLY A 58 5.24 21.48 0.21
N ASP A 59 3.93 21.63 -0.03
CA ASP A 59 3.36 22.10 -1.30
C ASP A 59 3.83 23.54 -1.65
N ASP A 60 4.23 24.29 -0.64
CA ASP A 60 4.84 25.62 -0.71
C ASP A 60 6.36 25.61 -0.94
N GLY A 61 6.96 24.42 -1.09
CA GLY A 61 8.39 24.25 -1.31
C GLY A 61 9.23 24.52 -0.07
N GLN A 62 8.64 24.52 1.13
CA GLN A 62 9.36 24.61 2.39
C GLN A 62 9.57 23.23 3.00
N VAL A 63 10.70 23.03 3.69
CA VAL A 63 10.95 21.80 4.45
C VAL A 63 9.97 21.75 5.61
N LEU A 64 9.18 20.67 5.72
CA LEU A 64 8.26 20.46 6.84
C LEU A 64 9.07 20.02 8.08
N GLU A 65 9.29 20.95 9.01
CA GLU A 65 9.91 20.70 10.33
C GLU A 65 9.04 19.88 11.28
#